data_AF-A0A519X2X8-F1
#
_entry.id   AF-A0A519X2X8-F1
#
_cell.length_a   1.000
_cell.length_b   1.000
_cell.length_c   1.000
_cell.angle_alpha   90.00
_cell.angle_beta   90.00
_cell.angle_gamma   90.00
#
_symmetry.space_group_name_H-M   'P 1'
#
loop_
_entity.id
_entity.type
_entity.pdbx_description
1 polymer ?
#
loop_
_entity_poly.entity_id
_entity_poly.type
_entity_poly.pdbx_seq_one_letter_code
_entity_poly.pdbx_strand_id
1 'polypeptide(L)'
;VNTGNAQDANALPIPKKQADAAFEAAACIGCGACVATCVNASAMLFVSAKISQLAQLPQGQPERYRRVQSMVAQMDAEGFGNCTNTGACEAECPKGISLENIARMNRDFYSAKFVSEEDI
;
A
#
# COMPACT_ATOMS: atom_id res chain seq x y z
N VAL A 1 -4.52 24.31 -21.13
CA VAL A 1 -5.69 23.40 -21.04
C VAL A 1 -6.46 23.82 -19.80
N ASN A 2 -7.74 24.21 -19.91
CA ASN A 2 -8.58 24.54 -18.76
C ASN A 2 -9.32 23.26 -18.37
N THR A 3 -8.85 22.56 -17.34
CA THR A 3 -9.35 21.23 -16.95
C THR A 3 -10.65 21.28 -16.14
N GLY A 4 -11.27 22.47 -15.99
CA GLY A 4 -12.42 22.66 -15.11
C GLY A 4 -12.06 22.50 -13.62
N ASN A 5 -13.07 22.49 -12.76
CA ASN A 5 -12.93 22.18 -11.34
C ASN A 5 -12.78 20.66 -11.13
N ALA A 6 -11.98 20.26 -10.14
CA ALA A 6 -11.89 18.86 -9.74
C ALA A 6 -13.28 18.34 -9.29
N GLN A 7 -13.57 17.10 -9.64
CA GLN A 7 -14.80 16.44 -9.21
C GLN A 7 -14.83 16.36 -7.68
N ASP A 8 -16.02 16.59 -7.08
CA ASP A 8 -16.20 16.46 -5.63
C ASP A 8 -15.81 15.05 -5.15
N ALA A 9 -15.06 14.97 -4.05
CA ALA A 9 -14.53 13.70 -3.55
C ALA A 9 -15.63 12.72 -3.13
N ASN A 10 -16.82 13.21 -2.76
CA ASN A 10 -17.97 12.39 -2.39
C ASN A 10 -18.85 12.00 -3.59
N ALA A 11 -18.52 12.46 -4.79
CA ALA A 11 -19.30 12.14 -6.00
C ALA A 11 -19.17 10.67 -6.43
N LEU A 12 -18.14 9.95 -5.94
CA LEU A 12 -17.93 8.53 -6.21
C LEU A 12 -18.25 7.72 -4.95
N PRO A 13 -19.39 7.01 -4.90
CA PRO A 13 -19.73 6.19 -3.75
C PRO A 13 -18.76 5.00 -3.63
N ILE A 14 -18.22 4.80 -2.43
CA ILE A 14 -17.30 3.69 -2.12
C ILE A 14 -17.97 2.78 -1.10
N PRO A 15 -17.98 1.44 -1.30
CA PRO A 15 -18.52 0.52 -0.30
C PRO A 15 -17.84 0.73 1.06
N LYS A 16 -18.63 0.81 2.14
CA LYS A 16 -18.13 1.10 3.50
C LYS A 16 -16.93 0.24 3.90
N LYS A 17 -16.97 -1.06 3.61
CA LYS A 17 -15.85 -1.98 3.90
C LYS A 17 -14.54 -1.61 3.18
N GLN A 18 -14.62 -1.12 1.94
CA GLN A 18 -13.43 -0.68 1.19
C GLN A 18 -12.92 0.66 1.73
N ALA A 19 -13.82 1.59 2.03
CA ALA A 19 -13.47 2.87 2.64
C ALA A 19 -12.79 2.68 4.01
N ASP A 20 -13.30 1.77 4.84
CA ASP A 20 -12.72 1.44 6.15
C ASP A 20 -11.34 0.81 6.00
N ALA A 21 -11.20 -0.21 5.16
CA ALA A 21 -9.91 -0.85 4.94
C ALA A 21 -8.88 0.12 4.33
N ALA A 22 -9.31 1.05 3.48
CA ALA A 22 -8.45 2.11 2.96
C ALA A 22 -7.99 3.06 4.06
N PHE A 23 -8.92 3.48 4.93
CA PHE A 23 -8.64 4.38 6.05
C PHE A 23 -7.74 3.73 7.11
N GLU A 24 -7.98 2.46 7.45
CA GLU A 24 -7.15 1.69 8.37
C GLU A 24 -5.71 1.57 7.83
N ALA A 25 -5.53 1.27 6.54
CA ALA A 25 -4.20 1.30 5.92
C ALA A 25 -3.58 2.71 5.94
N ALA A 26 -4.39 3.75 5.76
CA ALA A 26 -3.94 5.15 5.81
C ALA A 26 -3.50 5.62 7.20
N ALA A 27 -3.92 4.93 8.26
CA ALA A 27 -3.58 5.28 9.64
C ALA A 27 -2.08 5.15 9.94
N CYS A 28 -1.28 4.59 9.03
CA CYS A 28 0.17 4.51 9.16
C CYS A 28 0.81 5.91 9.31
N ILE A 29 1.40 6.16 10.47
CA ILE A 29 2.06 7.43 10.86
C ILE A 29 3.57 7.49 10.56
N GLY A 30 4.13 6.51 9.85
CA GLY A 30 5.55 6.52 9.49
C GLY A 30 6.53 6.39 10.67
N CYS A 31 6.11 5.77 11.77
CA CYS A 31 6.93 5.68 13.00
C CYS A 31 8.13 4.71 12.92
N GLY A 32 8.20 3.82 11.93
CA GLY A 32 9.30 2.86 11.78
C GLY A 32 9.29 1.65 12.74
N ALA A 33 8.33 1.54 13.67
CA ALA A 33 8.25 0.42 14.61
C ALA A 33 8.26 -0.96 13.92
N CYS A 34 7.54 -1.07 12.80
CA CYS A 34 7.48 -2.29 11.99
C CYS A 34 8.84 -2.72 11.40
N VAL A 35 9.72 -1.76 11.10
CA VAL A 35 11.09 -2.03 10.60
C VAL A 35 11.96 -2.47 11.76
N ALA A 36 11.90 -1.74 12.88
CA ALA A 36 12.74 -1.98 14.06
C ALA A 36 12.50 -3.36 14.70
N THR A 37 11.25 -3.82 14.73
CA THR A 37 10.89 -5.13 15.31
C THR A 37 11.13 -6.32 14.35
N CYS A 38 11.24 -6.05 13.04
CA CYS A 38 11.42 -7.11 12.06
C CYS A 38 12.85 -7.66 12.12
N VAL A 39 12.99 -8.99 12.24
CA VAL A 39 14.31 -9.67 12.22
C VAL A 39 15.11 -9.43 10.94
N ASN A 40 14.43 -9.10 9.83
CA ASN A 40 15.05 -8.78 8.56
C ASN A 40 15.15 -7.27 8.32
N ALA A 41 14.75 -6.42 9.27
CA ALA A 41 14.58 -4.98 9.06
C ALA A 41 13.72 -4.66 7.82
N SER A 42 12.62 -5.39 7.62
CA SER A 42 11.76 -5.23 6.44
C SER A 42 10.81 -4.04 6.57
N ALA A 43 10.73 -3.20 5.54
CA ALA A 43 9.76 -2.11 5.44
C ALA A 43 8.43 -2.52 4.78
N MET A 44 8.23 -3.82 4.49
CA MET A 44 7.07 -4.33 3.77
C MET A 44 5.72 -3.91 4.38
N LEU A 45 5.57 -3.86 5.72
CA LEU A 45 4.31 -3.41 6.33
C LEU A 45 4.02 -1.93 6.07
N PHE A 46 5.04 -1.08 6.16
CA PHE A 46 4.92 0.35 5.85
C PHE A 46 4.58 0.57 4.36
N VAL A 47 5.36 -0.03 3.47
CA VAL A 47 5.20 0.10 2.01
C VAL A 47 3.82 -0.40 1.59
N SER A 48 3.43 -1.58 2.07
CA SER A 48 2.13 -2.18 1.75
C SER A 48 0.94 -1.38 2.27
N ALA A 49 1.03 -0.73 3.43
CA ALA A 49 -0.02 0.15 3.94
C ALA A 49 -0.23 1.37 3.04
N LYS A 50 0.87 2.02 2.61
CA LYS A 50 0.81 3.18 1.70
C LYS A 50 0.31 2.83 0.30
N ILE A 51 0.57 1.61 -0.17
CA ILE A 51 -0.02 1.11 -1.42
C ILE A 51 -1.51 0.81 -1.22
N SER A 52 -1.85 0.07 -0.17
CA SER A 52 -3.21 -0.42 0.09
C SER A 52 -4.22 0.70 0.33
N GLN A 53 -3.83 1.79 1.00
CA GLN A 53 -4.72 2.93 1.25
C GLN A 53 -5.28 3.53 -0.05
N LEU A 54 -4.52 3.46 -1.15
CA LEU A 54 -4.93 3.99 -2.47
C LEU A 54 -5.45 2.87 -3.37
N ALA A 55 -4.88 1.66 -3.31
CA ALA A 55 -5.32 0.52 -4.11
C ALA A 55 -6.76 0.04 -3.79
N GLN A 56 -7.34 0.51 -2.69
CA GLN A 56 -8.73 0.26 -2.29
C GLN A 56 -9.71 1.30 -2.81
N LEU A 57 -9.21 2.40 -3.38
CA LEU A 57 -10.02 3.53 -3.80
C LEU A 57 -10.06 3.59 -5.33
N PRO A 58 -11.19 4.02 -5.95
CA PRO A 58 -11.29 4.22 -7.39
C PRO A 58 -10.21 5.16 -7.93
N GLN A 59 -9.92 6.23 -7.19
CA GLN A 59 -8.93 7.26 -7.56
C GLN A 59 -7.50 6.70 -7.59
N GLY A 60 -7.22 5.63 -6.84
CA GLY A 60 -5.90 5.02 -6.79
C GLY A 60 -5.69 3.89 -7.80
N GLN A 61 -6.74 3.46 -8.53
CA GLN A 61 -6.64 2.38 -9.53
C GLN A 61 -5.73 2.73 -10.72
N PRO A 62 -5.78 3.95 -11.30
CA PRO A 62 -4.96 4.29 -12.48
C PRO A 62 -3.45 4.17 -12.25
N GLU A 63 -2.97 4.19 -11.02
CA GLU A 63 -1.54 4.03 -10.73
C GLU A 63 -1.24 2.76 -9.94
N ARG A 64 -2.23 1.88 -9.71
CA ARG A 64 -2.11 0.79 -8.73
C ARG A 64 -0.88 -0.09 -8.98
N TYR A 65 -0.68 -0.53 -10.22
CA TYR A 65 0.43 -1.41 -10.61
C TYR A 65 1.77 -0.67 -10.71
N ARG A 66 1.80 0.54 -11.28
CA ARG A 66 2.99 1.38 -11.31
C ARG A 66 3.46 1.74 -9.89
N ARG A 67 2.53 2.05 -8.99
CA ARG A 67 2.79 2.41 -7.58
C ARG A 67 3.39 1.25 -6.81
N VAL A 68 2.84 0.04 -6.93
CA VAL A 68 3.43 -1.12 -6.22
C VAL A 68 4.83 -1.43 -6.74
N GLN A 69 5.06 -1.38 -8.06
CA GLN A 69 6.39 -1.60 -8.64
C GLN A 69 7.39 -0.52 -8.18
N SER A 70 7.01 0.76 -8.25
CA SER A 70 7.91 1.86 -7.88
C SER A 70 8.24 1.87 -6.40
N MET A 71 7.26 1.63 -5.53
CA MET A 71 7.48 1.64 -4.09
C MET A 71 8.26 0.42 -3.61
N VAL A 72 8.06 -0.76 -4.20
CA VAL A 72 8.88 -1.95 -3.90
C VAL A 72 10.31 -1.75 -4.41
N ALA A 73 10.49 -1.23 -5.63
CA ALA A 73 11.82 -0.93 -6.15
C ALA A 73 12.57 0.09 -5.28
N GLN A 74 11.88 1.11 -4.76
CA GLN A 74 12.47 2.08 -3.84
C GLN A 74 12.86 1.43 -2.50
N MET A 75 11.99 0.57 -1.95
CA MET A 75 12.28 -0.18 -0.72
C MET A 75 13.54 -1.04 -0.87
N ASP A 76 13.69 -1.72 -2.00
CA ASP A 76 14.86 -2.53 -2.31
C ASP A 76 16.12 -1.66 -2.49
N ALA A 77 16.00 -0.51 -3.16
CA ALA A 77 17.10 0.44 -3.35
C ALA A 77 17.62 1.04 -2.03
N GLU A 78 16.73 1.20 -1.04
CA GLU A 78 17.08 1.64 0.32
C GLU A 78 17.69 0.53 1.19
N GLY A 79 17.70 -0.72 0.71
CA GLY A 79 18.35 -1.85 1.37
C GLY A 79 17.53 -2.48 2.50
N PHE A 80 16.22 -2.27 2.55
CA PHE A 80 15.36 -2.96 3.50
C PHE A 80 15.26 -4.46 3.19
N GLY A 81 15.19 -5.29 4.23
CA GLY A 81 15.09 -6.74 4.04
C GLY A 81 13.69 -7.21 3.61
N ASN A 82 13.63 -8.47 3.18
CA ASN A 82 12.41 -9.09 2.68
C ASN A 82 11.54 -9.68 3.81
N CYS A 83 10.23 -9.78 3.57
CA CYS A 83 9.31 -10.39 4.53
C CYS A 83 9.45 -11.92 4.55
N THR A 84 9.59 -12.51 5.74
CA THR A 84 9.52 -13.96 5.99
C THR A 84 8.30 -14.38 6.82
N ASN A 85 7.30 -13.49 6.89
CA ASN A 85 6.01 -13.71 7.56
C ASN A 85 6.11 -14.02 9.07
N THR A 86 6.98 -13.30 9.79
CA THR A 86 7.14 -13.47 11.26
C THR A 86 5.99 -12.88 12.07
N GLY A 87 5.24 -11.92 11.51
CA GLY A 87 4.12 -11.25 12.16
C GLY A 87 4.49 -10.20 13.23
N ALA A 88 5.78 -10.02 13.54
CA ALA A 88 6.23 -9.06 14.55
C ALA A 88 5.83 -7.60 14.23
N CYS A 89 5.80 -7.25 12.94
CA CYS A 89 5.49 -5.89 12.49
C CYS A 89 4.03 -5.47 12.74
N GLU A 90 3.06 -6.38 12.63
CA GLU A 90 1.65 -6.11 12.96
C GLU A 90 1.44 -6.05 14.47
N ALA A 91 2.07 -6.97 15.21
CA ALA A 91 1.99 -7.03 16.68
C ALA A 91 2.47 -5.74 17.36
N GLU A 92 3.57 -5.14 16.86
CA GLU A 92 4.16 -3.93 17.44
C GLU A 92 3.60 -2.63 16.85
N CYS A 93 2.72 -2.71 15.84
CA CYS A 93 2.23 -1.51 15.18
C CYS A 93 1.31 -0.71 16.12
N PRO A 94 1.65 0.55 16.49
CA PRO A 94 0.81 1.36 17.40
C PRO A 94 -0.51 1.80 16.77
N LYS A 95 -0.70 1.53 15.47
CA LYS A 95 -1.91 1.84 14.71
C LYS A 95 -2.65 0.59 14.25
N GLY A 96 -2.20 -0.60 14.63
CA GLY A 96 -2.86 -1.86 14.28
C GLY A 96 -2.94 -2.13 12.79
N ILE A 97 -1.90 -1.72 12.02
CA ILE A 97 -1.86 -1.98 10.58
C ILE A 97 -1.73 -3.49 10.34
N SER A 98 -2.70 -4.04 9.61
CA SER A 98 -2.75 -5.49 9.39
C SER A 98 -1.80 -6.00 8.31
N LEU A 99 -1.30 -7.24 8.48
CA LEU A 99 -0.55 -8.00 7.47
C LEU A 99 -1.32 -8.24 6.17
N GLU A 100 -2.65 -8.12 6.18
CA GLU A 100 -3.46 -8.21 4.94
C GLU A 100 -3.01 -7.20 3.87
N ASN A 101 -2.45 -6.07 4.29
CA ASN A 101 -1.86 -5.09 3.39
C ASN A 101 -0.66 -5.68 2.63
N ILE A 102 0.23 -6.42 3.31
CA ILE A 102 1.38 -7.10 2.68
C ILE A 102 0.87 -8.13 1.67
N ALA A 103 -0.15 -8.91 2.04
CA ALA A 103 -0.75 -9.89 1.13
C ALA A 103 -1.33 -9.23 -0.13
N ARG A 104 -2.01 -8.08 0.01
CA ARG A 104 -2.54 -7.30 -1.11
C ARG A 104 -1.42 -6.75 -1.99
N MET A 105 -0.41 -6.12 -1.39
CA MET A 105 0.74 -5.59 -2.11
C MET A 105 1.44 -6.68 -2.92
N ASN A 106 1.68 -7.86 -2.33
CA ASN A 106 2.31 -8.97 -3.03
C ASN A 106 1.46 -9.42 -4.23
N ARG A 107 0.14 -9.54 -4.07
CA ARG A 107 -0.76 -9.85 -5.20
C ARG A 107 -0.65 -8.80 -6.29
N ASP A 108 -0.71 -7.52 -5.93
CA ASP A 108 -0.62 -6.42 -6.90
C ASP A 108 0.74 -6.41 -7.62
N PHE A 109 1.83 -6.66 -6.89
CA PHE A 109 3.18 -6.74 -7.46
C PHE A 109 3.33 -7.90 -8.45
N TYR A 110 2.77 -9.07 -8.14
CA TYR A 110 2.76 -10.20 -9.07
C TYR A 110 1.83 -9.96 -10.26
N SER A 111 0.65 -9.40 -10.04
CA SER A 111 -0.29 -9.03 -11.11
C SER A 111 0.30 -8.00 -12.06
N ALA A 112 1.10 -7.05 -11.56
CA ALA A 112 1.76 -6.04 -12.38
C ALA A 112 2.72 -6.63 -13.43
N LYS A 113 3.15 -7.89 -13.31
CA LYS A 113 3.96 -8.58 -14.33
C LYS A 113 3.14 -9.04 -15.54
N PHE A 114 1.82 -9.08 -15.41
CA PHE A 114 0.90 -9.54 -16.45
C PHE A 114 0.06 -8.41 -17.06
N VAL A 115 0.20 -7.18 -16.55
CA VAL A 115 -0.49 -5.98 -17.05
C VAL A 115 0.54 -5.15 -17.82
N SER A 116 0.23 -4.77 -19.06
CA SER A 116 1.15 -3.95 -19.87
C SER A 116 1.06 -2.48 -19.45
N GLU A 117 2.15 -1.73 -19.63
CA GLU A 117 2.20 -0.29 -19.27
C GLU A 117 1.25 0.56 -20.15
N GLU A 118 0.76 0.01 -21.27
CA GLU A 118 -0.24 0.60 -22.16
C GLU A 118 -1.69 0.38 -21.67
N ASP A 119 -1.92 -0.57 -20.75
CA ASP A 119 -3.24 -0.87 -20.18
C ASP A 119 -3.58 -0.01 -18.93
N ILE A 120 -2.72 0.95 -18.58
CA ILE A 120 -2.77 1.77 -17.36
C ILE A 120 -3.17 3.22 -17.67
#